data_AF-A0A446C5I5-F1
#
_entry.id   AF-A0A446C5I5-F1
#
_cell.length_a   1.000
_cell.length_b   1.000
_cell.length_c   1.000
_cell.angle_alpha   90.00
_cell.angle_beta   90.00
_cell.angle_gamma   90.00
#
_symmetry.space_group_name_H-M   'P 1'
#
loop_
_entity.id
_entity.type
_entity.pdbx_description
1 polymer ?
#
loop_
_entity_poly.entity_id
_entity_poly.type
_entity_poly.pdbx_seq_one_letter_code
_entity_poly.pdbx_strand_id
1 'polypeptide(L)'
;MNAGKTVLVTLNVQGIGPEAAVQPETALHGRDAHGRYTYGGGLARVLDMLRRQGIRATLFWPVFEAERCRGLLEQSLRDGHEAASQGNAFEDLPALGDREGEVLERARDRLAGLTGCVPQGFRYTSSAFSPRTVPLLHRLGYRYDSSAIDDDAPYALDADGGPGMLELPWSEGLCDATHFSRRVTQDRAYAHWVEQGDALLAADGYACLTLHPRADNGVGRAARLQKVEQLLERFRAAGAAFTTCADLAGRHAAAR
;
A
#
# COMPACT_ATOMS: atom_id res chain seq x y z
N MET A 1 21.88 9.10 16.65
CA MET A 1 21.31 7.93 17.34
C MET A 1 20.97 6.93 16.26
N ASN A 2 21.46 5.70 16.31
CA ASN A 2 21.14 4.71 15.29
C ASN A 2 19.66 4.33 15.48
N ALA A 3 18.76 5.02 14.77
CA ALA A 3 17.35 4.70 14.79
C ALA A 3 17.22 3.24 14.34
N GLY A 4 16.46 2.43 15.09
CA GLY A 4 16.29 1.03 14.75
C GLY A 4 15.74 0.89 13.32
N LYS A 5 16.31 -0.03 12.54
CA LYS A 5 15.85 -0.34 11.18
C LYS A 5 14.36 -0.70 11.20
N THR A 6 13.57 -0.06 10.34
CA THR A 6 12.14 -0.23 10.26
C THR A 6 11.75 -0.59 8.84
N VAL A 7 10.94 -1.64 8.68
CA VAL A 7 10.35 -2.03 7.39
C VAL A 7 8.83 -1.92 7.47
N LEU A 8 8.26 -1.23 6.50
CA LEU A 8 6.83 -1.26 6.22
C LEU A 8 6.57 -2.33 5.16
N VAL A 9 5.65 -3.25 5.45
CA VAL A 9 5.08 -4.13 4.43
C VAL A 9 3.71 -3.59 4.09
N THR A 10 3.55 -3.15 2.84
CA THR A 10 2.32 -2.52 2.37
C THR A 10 1.74 -3.29 1.19
N LEU A 11 0.41 -3.33 1.13
CA LEU A 11 -0.31 -3.96 0.04
C LEU A 11 -1.29 -2.95 -0.57
N ASN A 12 -1.22 -2.76 -1.88
CA ASN A 12 -2.29 -2.08 -2.60
C ASN A 12 -3.31 -3.14 -3.02
N VAL A 13 -4.49 -3.15 -2.39
CA VAL A 13 -5.49 -4.21 -2.60
C VAL A 13 -6.27 -3.94 -3.88
N GLN A 14 -5.60 -4.15 -5.01
CA GLN A 14 -6.17 -3.96 -6.33
C GLN A 14 -6.66 -5.30 -6.87
N GLY A 15 -7.94 -5.36 -7.22
CA GLY A 15 -8.61 -6.48 -7.87
C GLY A 15 -8.88 -6.13 -9.31
N ILE A 16 -10.14 -6.14 -9.76
CA ILE A 16 -10.51 -5.75 -11.13
C ILE A 16 -10.66 -4.24 -11.32
N GLY A 17 -10.58 -3.45 -10.24
CA GLY A 17 -10.87 -2.02 -10.26
C GLY A 17 -10.06 -1.21 -11.29
N PRO A 18 -8.75 -1.44 -11.48
CA PRO A 18 -7.99 -0.76 -12.52
C PRO A 18 -8.56 -1.00 -13.93
N GLU A 19 -8.99 -2.22 -14.24
CA GLU A 19 -9.61 -2.53 -15.52
C GLU A 19 -11.04 -1.99 -15.61
N ALA A 20 -11.82 -2.12 -14.54
CA ALA A 20 -13.21 -1.65 -14.48
C ALA A 20 -13.33 -0.11 -14.59
N ALA A 21 -12.26 0.63 -14.27
CA ALA A 21 -12.18 2.08 -14.43
C ALA A 21 -12.17 2.54 -15.89
N VAL A 22 -11.73 1.68 -16.82
CA VAL A 22 -11.54 2.04 -18.24
C VAL A 22 -12.41 1.23 -19.21
N GLN A 23 -12.99 0.11 -18.76
CA GLN A 23 -13.89 -0.71 -19.56
C GLN A 23 -14.96 -1.39 -18.69
N PRO A 24 -16.14 -1.72 -19.24
CA PRO A 24 -17.20 -2.34 -18.45
C PRO A 24 -16.78 -3.72 -17.93
N GLU A 25 -17.25 -4.09 -16.73
CA GLU A 25 -16.92 -5.39 -16.13
C GLU A 25 -17.32 -6.60 -16.99
N THR A 26 -18.38 -6.45 -17.79
CA THR A 26 -18.86 -7.44 -18.76
C THR A 26 -17.89 -7.69 -19.91
N ALA A 27 -16.88 -6.84 -20.09
CA ALA A 27 -15.81 -7.04 -21.07
C ALA A 27 -14.56 -7.71 -20.47
N LEU A 28 -14.52 -7.92 -19.14
CA LEU A 28 -13.36 -8.49 -18.46
C LEU A 28 -13.30 -10.00 -18.63
N HIS A 29 -12.73 -10.44 -19.75
CA HIS A 29 -12.51 -11.84 -20.12
C HIS A 29 -11.04 -12.10 -20.47
N GLY A 30 -10.63 -13.37 -20.41
CA GLY A 30 -9.28 -13.78 -20.79
C GLY A 30 -8.20 -13.02 -20.00
N ARG A 31 -7.30 -12.35 -20.72
CA ARG A 31 -6.21 -11.58 -20.10
C ARG A 31 -6.75 -10.51 -19.15
N ASP A 32 -7.85 -9.83 -19.47
CA ASP A 32 -8.33 -8.68 -18.69
C ASP A 32 -9.08 -9.09 -17.41
N ALA A 33 -9.23 -10.39 -17.18
CA ALA A 33 -9.78 -10.94 -15.93
C ALA A 33 -8.71 -11.18 -14.85
N HIS A 34 -7.43 -10.87 -15.07
CA HIS A 34 -6.35 -11.18 -14.12
C HIS A 34 -6.57 -10.53 -12.74
N GLY A 35 -7.25 -9.39 -12.67
CA GLY A 35 -7.60 -8.71 -11.41
C GLY A 35 -8.47 -9.58 -10.49
N ARG A 36 -9.31 -10.47 -11.05
CA ARG A 36 -10.12 -11.42 -10.28
C ARG A 36 -9.27 -12.39 -9.45
N TYR A 37 -7.99 -12.56 -9.81
CA TYR A 37 -7.08 -13.41 -9.06
C TYR A 37 -6.86 -12.91 -7.63
N THR A 38 -6.89 -11.59 -7.41
CA THR A 38 -6.84 -10.99 -6.08
C THR A 38 -7.91 -11.60 -5.18
N TYR A 39 -9.15 -11.67 -5.68
CA TYR A 39 -10.29 -12.23 -4.94
C TYR A 39 -10.25 -13.75 -4.84
N GLY A 40 -9.86 -14.42 -5.94
CA GLY A 40 -9.90 -15.87 -6.06
C GLY A 40 -8.85 -16.61 -5.24
N GLY A 41 -7.84 -15.91 -4.72
CA GLY A 41 -6.86 -16.50 -3.81
C GLY A 41 -5.55 -15.74 -3.64
N GLY A 42 -5.28 -14.74 -4.49
CA GLY A 42 -4.06 -13.92 -4.40
C GLY A 42 -3.93 -13.23 -3.04
N LEU A 43 -4.97 -12.51 -2.61
CA LEU A 43 -4.95 -11.80 -1.33
C LEU A 43 -4.92 -12.78 -0.14
N ALA A 44 -5.76 -13.83 -0.16
CA ALA A 44 -5.77 -14.85 0.88
C ALA A 44 -4.39 -15.48 1.09
N ARG A 45 -3.65 -15.74 0.01
CA ARG A 45 -2.30 -16.30 0.06
C ARG A 45 -1.29 -15.33 0.67
N VAL A 46 -1.38 -14.04 0.37
CA VAL A 46 -0.50 -13.02 0.98
C VAL A 46 -0.82 -12.88 2.47
N LEU A 47 -2.10 -12.83 2.86
CA LEU A 47 -2.51 -12.79 4.28
C LEU A 47 -2.00 -14.01 5.07
N ASP A 48 -2.10 -15.20 4.49
CA ASP A 48 -1.58 -16.44 5.08
C ASP A 48 -0.05 -16.41 5.25
N MET A 49 0.68 -15.87 4.26
CA MET A 49 2.12 -15.64 4.38
C MET A 49 2.47 -14.65 5.51
N LEU A 50 1.78 -13.51 5.59
CA LEU A 50 1.99 -12.52 6.64
C LEU A 50 1.75 -13.11 8.03
N ARG A 51 0.69 -13.91 8.18
CA ARG A 51 0.38 -14.65 9.41
C ARG A 51 1.50 -15.60 9.81
N ARG A 52 2.01 -16.42 8.87
CA ARG A 52 3.15 -17.32 9.15
C ARG A 52 4.41 -16.57 9.55
N GLN A 53 4.63 -15.38 8.98
CA GLN A 53 5.78 -14.53 9.27
C GLN A 53 5.62 -13.71 10.56
N GLY A 54 4.43 -13.70 11.17
CA GLY A 54 4.13 -12.87 12.34
C GLY A 54 4.22 -11.37 12.06
N ILE A 55 3.95 -10.95 10.81
CA ILE A 55 4.07 -9.55 10.38
C ILE A 55 2.69 -8.92 10.26
N ARG A 56 2.51 -7.77 10.90
CA ARG A 56 1.37 -6.88 10.63
C ARG A 56 1.74 -5.93 9.50
N ALA A 57 0.88 -5.87 8.48
CA ALA A 57 1.06 -5.05 7.29
C ALA A 57 0.01 -3.92 7.24
N THR A 58 0.22 -2.99 6.32
CA THR A 58 -0.75 -1.95 5.96
C THR A 58 -1.37 -2.30 4.62
N LEU A 59 -2.69 -2.47 4.57
CA LEU A 59 -3.42 -2.71 3.34
C LEU A 59 -4.14 -1.43 2.93
N PHE A 60 -3.80 -0.91 1.76
CA PHE A 60 -4.47 0.22 1.13
C PHE A 60 -5.65 -0.30 0.31
N TRP A 61 -6.84 0.12 0.72
CA TRP A 61 -8.12 -0.36 0.19
C TRP A 61 -8.82 0.73 -0.60
N PRO A 62 -9.00 0.55 -1.92
CA PRO A 62 -10.07 1.22 -2.64
C PRO A 62 -11.42 0.72 -2.12
N VAL A 63 -12.40 1.60 -1.90
CA VAL A 63 -13.75 1.20 -1.44
C VAL A 63 -14.38 0.17 -2.38
N PHE A 64 -14.21 0.36 -3.69
CA PHE A 64 -14.67 -0.55 -4.73
C PHE A 64 -14.21 -2.01 -4.52
N GLU A 65 -13.00 -2.18 -4.00
CA GLU A 65 -12.36 -3.47 -3.76
C GLU A 65 -12.77 -4.04 -2.41
N ALA A 66 -12.82 -3.18 -1.39
CA ALA A 66 -13.27 -3.52 -0.04
C ALA A 66 -14.69 -4.09 -0.03
N GLU A 67 -15.62 -3.50 -0.80
CA GLU A 67 -17.00 -3.99 -0.94
C GLU A 67 -17.05 -5.38 -1.60
N ARG A 68 -16.19 -5.64 -2.61
CA ARG A 68 -16.16 -6.89 -3.38
C ARG A 68 -15.56 -8.06 -2.63
N CYS A 69 -14.54 -7.81 -1.81
CA CYS A 69 -13.88 -8.85 -1.04
C CYS A 69 -13.96 -8.62 0.47
N ARG A 70 -15.15 -8.22 0.94
CA ARG A 70 -15.46 -7.97 2.34
C ARG A 70 -14.98 -9.07 3.30
N GLY A 71 -15.12 -10.34 2.95
CA GLY A 71 -14.64 -11.44 3.78
C GLY A 71 -13.12 -11.42 4.00
N LEU A 72 -12.34 -11.03 2.98
CA LEU A 72 -10.88 -10.89 3.07
C LEU A 72 -10.47 -9.59 3.78
N LEU A 73 -11.25 -8.52 3.62
CA LEU A 73 -11.09 -7.31 4.43
C LEU A 73 -11.25 -7.64 5.92
N GLU A 74 -12.36 -8.27 6.29
CA GLU A 74 -12.64 -8.67 7.68
C GLU A 74 -11.59 -9.65 8.22
N GLN A 75 -11.07 -10.55 7.38
CA GLN A 75 -9.94 -11.41 7.74
C GLN A 75 -8.69 -10.59 8.04
N SER A 76 -8.33 -9.64 7.17
CA SER A 76 -7.13 -8.80 7.38
C SER A 76 -7.21 -7.99 8.68
N LEU A 77 -8.40 -7.50 9.03
CA LEU A 77 -8.65 -6.79 10.29
C LEU A 77 -8.49 -7.72 11.50
N ARG A 78 -9.04 -8.95 11.44
CA ARG A 78 -8.86 -9.96 12.49
C ARG A 78 -7.40 -10.35 12.69
N ASP A 79 -6.61 -10.29 11.63
CA ASP A 79 -5.16 -10.57 11.65
C ASP A 79 -4.34 -9.39 12.20
N GLY A 80 -5.00 -8.28 12.56
CA GLY A 80 -4.39 -7.09 13.13
C GLY A 80 -3.67 -6.21 12.10
N HIS A 81 -3.95 -6.39 10.81
CA HIS A 81 -3.44 -5.49 9.79
C HIS A 81 -4.15 -4.14 9.81
N GLU A 82 -3.45 -3.10 9.38
CA GLU A 82 -4.05 -1.79 9.18
C GLU A 82 -4.85 -1.75 7.88
N ALA A 83 -6.05 -1.17 7.93
CA ALA A 83 -6.81 -0.79 6.74
C ALA A 83 -6.68 0.71 6.48
N ALA A 84 -5.88 1.07 5.48
CA ALA A 84 -5.69 2.42 4.99
C ALA A 84 -6.50 2.67 3.71
N SER A 85 -6.73 3.93 3.36
CA SER A 85 -7.54 4.30 2.20
C SER A 85 -6.71 4.40 0.93
N GLN A 86 -7.27 3.94 -0.19
CA GLN A 86 -6.73 4.14 -1.53
C GLN A 86 -7.75 4.85 -2.45
N GLY A 87 -8.61 5.68 -1.86
CA GLY A 87 -9.72 6.33 -2.56
C GLY A 87 -10.94 5.41 -2.76
N ASN A 88 -11.82 5.76 -3.70
CA ASN A 88 -13.10 5.08 -3.87
C ASN A 88 -13.04 4.02 -4.97
N ALA A 89 -12.84 4.42 -6.22
CA ALA A 89 -12.92 3.53 -7.39
C ALA A 89 -11.93 3.95 -8.50
N PHE A 90 -10.68 4.24 -8.13
CA PHE A 90 -9.59 4.57 -9.07
C PHE A 90 -9.85 5.86 -9.87
N GLU A 91 -10.50 6.85 -9.26
CA GLU A 91 -10.71 8.17 -9.86
C GLU A 91 -9.38 8.91 -10.12
N ASP A 92 -9.32 9.67 -11.21
CA ASP A 92 -8.24 10.62 -11.47
C ASP A 92 -8.46 11.89 -10.63
N LEU A 93 -7.86 11.95 -9.44
CA LEU A 93 -8.09 13.03 -8.46
C LEU A 93 -7.85 14.43 -9.04
N PRO A 94 -6.74 14.71 -9.76
CA PRO A 94 -6.55 16.00 -10.44
C PRO A 94 -7.72 16.41 -11.35
N ALA A 95 -8.31 15.46 -12.08
CA ALA A 95 -9.41 15.72 -12.99
C ALA A 95 -10.75 16.01 -12.28
N LEU A 96 -10.85 15.74 -10.97
CA LEU A 96 -12.05 16.03 -10.19
C LEU A 96 -12.21 17.53 -9.86
N GLY A 97 -11.10 18.29 -9.84
CA GLY A 97 -11.10 19.70 -9.45
C GLY A 97 -11.73 19.90 -8.07
N ASP A 98 -12.70 20.80 -7.97
CA ASP A 98 -13.33 21.14 -6.68
C ASP A 98 -14.13 19.98 -6.05
N ARG A 99 -14.43 18.91 -6.81
CA ARG A 99 -15.11 17.71 -6.29
C ARG A 99 -14.17 16.75 -5.56
N GLU A 100 -12.86 16.95 -5.65
CA GLU A 100 -11.86 16.06 -5.05
C GLU A 100 -12.14 15.80 -3.56
N GLY A 101 -12.45 16.85 -2.80
CA GLY A 101 -12.72 16.74 -1.37
C GLY A 101 -13.95 15.91 -1.03
N GLU A 102 -15.06 16.11 -1.75
CA GLU A 102 -16.29 15.33 -1.56
C GLU A 102 -16.06 13.84 -1.88
N VAL A 103 -15.29 13.54 -2.93
CA VAL A 103 -14.99 12.16 -3.33
C VAL A 103 -14.09 11.48 -2.29
N LEU A 104 -13.05 12.16 -1.80
CA LEU A 104 -12.17 11.64 -0.76
C LEU A 104 -12.92 11.44 0.57
N GLU A 105 -13.78 12.39 0.96
CA GLU A 105 -14.63 12.28 2.15
C GLU A 105 -15.55 11.07 2.07
N ARG A 106 -16.26 10.91 0.94
CA ARG A 106 -17.14 9.76 0.74
C ARG A 106 -16.38 8.45 0.76
N ALA A 107 -15.17 8.41 0.19
CA ALA A 107 -14.31 7.23 0.21
C ALA A 107 -13.91 6.86 1.65
N ARG A 108 -13.46 7.86 2.42
CA ARG A 108 -13.11 7.71 3.85
C ARG A 108 -14.28 7.14 4.64
N ASP A 109 -15.45 7.74 4.54
CA ASP A 109 -16.62 7.38 5.34
C ASP A 109 -17.14 5.98 5.01
N ARG A 110 -17.14 5.63 3.71
CA ARG A 110 -17.50 4.28 3.28
C ARG A 110 -16.53 3.24 3.80
N LEU A 111 -15.22 3.48 3.67
CA LEU A 111 -14.21 2.56 4.19
C LEU A 111 -14.33 2.43 5.71
N ALA A 112 -14.53 3.53 6.43
CA ALA A 112 -14.76 3.52 7.87
C ALA A 112 -16.00 2.70 8.26
N GLY A 113 -17.09 2.80 7.49
CA GLY A 113 -18.28 1.96 7.69
C GLY A 113 -18.03 0.46 7.45
N LEU A 114 -17.13 0.12 6.53
CA LEU A 114 -16.76 -1.28 6.25
C LEU A 114 -15.80 -1.87 7.29
N THR A 115 -14.88 -1.07 7.82
CA THR A 115 -13.83 -1.52 8.75
C THR A 115 -14.18 -1.33 10.22
N GLY A 116 -15.13 -0.44 10.53
CA GLY A 116 -15.42 0.02 11.88
C GLY A 116 -14.42 1.03 12.44
N CYS A 117 -13.42 1.44 11.66
CA CYS A 117 -12.36 2.37 12.07
C CYS A 117 -12.14 3.44 10.99
N VAL A 118 -11.98 4.70 11.40
CA VAL A 118 -11.60 5.77 10.46
C VAL A 118 -10.18 5.50 9.95
N PRO A 119 -9.95 5.42 8.62
CA PRO A 119 -8.62 5.17 8.08
C PRO A 119 -7.67 6.32 8.44
N GLN A 120 -6.50 6.00 8.97
CA GLN A 120 -5.48 6.99 9.34
C GLN A 120 -4.53 7.32 8.20
N GLY A 121 -4.45 6.44 7.20
CA GLY A 121 -3.55 6.55 6.08
C GLY A 121 -4.23 6.69 4.74
N PHE A 122 -3.55 7.36 3.83
CA PHE A 122 -3.91 7.42 2.43
C PHE A 122 -2.75 6.96 1.54
N ARG A 123 -3.07 6.44 0.35
CA ARG A 123 -2.14 6.26 -0.75
C ARG A 123 -2.87 6.44 -2.07
N TYR A 124 -2.33 7.27 -2.94
CA TYR A 124 -2.73 7.41 -4.32
C TYR A 124 -1.80 6.61 -5.22
N THR A 125 -2.35 5.69 -6.01
CA THR A 125 -1.56 4.80 -6.89
C THR A 125 -1.75 5.10 -8.38
N SER A 126 -2.33 6.26 -8.71
CA SER A 126 -2.59 6.68 -10.10
C SER A 126 -1.55 7.74 -10.52
N SER A 127 -1.95 8.71 -11.35
CA SER A 127 -1.17 9.90 -11.74
C SER A 127 -0.60 10.68 -10.54
N ALA A 128 0.18 11.74 -10.79
CA ALA A 128 0.51 12.69 -9.73
C ALA A 128 -0.78 13.35 -9.21
N PHE A 129 -0.94 13.50 -7.89
CA PHE A 129 -2.07 14.22 -7.31
C PHE A 129 -1.79 15.73 -7.23
N SER A 130 -2.81 16.53 -6.92
CA SER A 130 -2.73 17.99 -6.96
C SER A 130 -2.18 18.58 -5.64
N PRO A 131 -1.66 19.83 -5.63
CA PRO A 131 -1.28 20.52 -4.38
C PRO A 131 -2.44 20.71 -3.38
N ARG A 132 -3.68 20.42 -3.77
CA ARG A 132 -4.87 20.51 -2.89
C ARG A 132 -5.11 19.22 -2.11
N THR A 133 -4.53 18.11 -2.54
CA THR A 133 -4.79 16.78 -1.99
C THR A 133 -4.30 16.69 -0.55
N VAL A 134 -3.06 17.06 -0.23
CA VAL A 134 -2.54 16.99 1.15
C VAL A 134 -3.37 17.84 2.13
N PRO A 135 -3.71 19.12 1.84
CA PRO A 135 -4.62 19.89 2.69
C PRO A 135 -6.01 19.27 2.86
N LEU A 136 -6.53 18.59 1.82
CA LEU A 136 -7.79 17.86 1.90
C LEU A 136 -7.68 16.65 2.82
N LEU A 137 -6.64 15.83 2.65
CA LEU A 137 -6.38 14.66 3.49
C LEU A 137 -6.25 15.07 4.97
N HIS A 138 -5.51 16.13 5.25
CA HIS A 138 -5.39 16.67 6.60
C HIS A 138 -6.77 17.05 7.19
N ARG A 139 -7.58 17.83 6.45
CA ARG A 139 -8.93 18.20 6.89
C ARG A 139 -9.84 17.00 7.14
N LEU A 140 -9.63 15.92 6.40
CA LEU A 140 -10.40 14.68 6.53
C LEU A 140 -9.92 13.79 7.68
N GLY A 141 -8.83 14.14 8.37
CA GLY A 141 -8.32 13.45 9.55
C GLY A 141 -7.26 12.39 9.28
N TYR A 142 -6.72 12.33 8.05
CA TYR A 142 -5.57 11.47 7.75
C TYR A 142 -4.32 11.96 8.50
N ARG A 143 -3.50 11.01 8.95
CA ARG A 143 -2.25 11.25 9.70
C ARG A 143 -1.00 11.04 8.87
N TYR A 144 -1.12 10.28 7.79
CA TYR A 144 -0.01 10.08 6.87
C TYR A 144 -0.52 9.88 5.45
N ASP A 145 0.33 10.25 4.50
CA ASP A 145 0.25 9.82 3.10
C ASP A 145 1.45 8.90 2.81
N SER A 146 1.29 8.03 1.80
CA SER A 146 2.32 7.09 1.37
C SER A 146 2.31 6.94 -0.14
N SER A 147 2.22 8.08 -0.81
CA SER A 147 2.06 8.17 -2.26
C SER A 147 3.35 8.56 -2.97
N ALA A 148 4.24 9.27 -2.27
CA ALA A 148 5.44 9.84 -2.84
C ALA A 148 6.58 8.83 -2.95
N ILE A 149 7.49 9.13 -3.87
CA ILE A 149 8.71 8.36 -4.20
C ILE A 149 9.94 9.29 -4.26
N ASP A 150 9.83 10.46 -3.65
CA ASP A 150 10.76 11.59 -3.79
C ASP A 150 11.79 11.68 -2.66
N ASP A 151 11.73 10.77 -1.69
CA ASP A 151 12.70 10.65 -0.60
C ASP A 151 12.84 9.17 -0.19
N ASP A 152 13.97 8.84 0.43
CA ASP A 152 14.28 7.51 0.96
C ASP A 152 13.84 7.35 2.42
N ALA A 153 13.51 8.45 3.10
CA ALA A 153 13.10 8.46 4.52
C ALA A 153 11.75 9.19 4.74
N PRO A 154 10.98 8.83 5.78
CA PRO A 154 9.79 9.58 6.18
C PRO A 154 10.07 11.05 6.47
N TYR A 155 9.21 11.94 5.96
CA TYR A 155 9.32 13.38 6.16
C TYR A 155 7.97 14.02 6.47
N ALA A 156 7.99 15.25 6.97
CA ALA A 156 6.78 15.94 7.41
C ALA A 156 6.13 16.72 6.26
N LEU A 157 4.79 16.63 6.17
CA LEU A 157 3.97 17.31 5.16
C LEU A 157 3.47 18.69 5.62
N ASP A 158 4.12 19.27 6.64
CA ASP A 158 3.76 20.57 7.21
C ASP A 158 3.78 21.68 6.14
N ALA A 159 4.78 21.67 5.25
CA ALA A 159 4.94 22.66 4.18
C ALA A 159 3.91 22.48 3.05
N ASP A 160 3.36 21.27 2.90
CA ASP A 160 2.37 20.90 1.89
C ASP A 160 0.92 21.12 2.38
N GLY A 161 0.76 21.75 3.55
CA GLY A 161 -0.54 22.06 4.14
C GLY A 161 -1.18 20.89 4.89
N GLY A 162 -0.38 19.88 5.26
CA GLY A 162 -0.76 18.79 6.16
C GLY A 162 -0.01 18.87 7.49
N PRO A 163 -0.25 19.89 8.34
CA PRO A 163 0.49 20.06 9.58
C PRO A 163 0.38 18.82 10.48
N GLY A 164 1.52 18.33 10.96
CA GLY A 164 1.60 17.10 11.75
C GLY A 164 1.38 15.79 10.98
N MET A 165 1.07 15.83 9.68
CA MET A 165 1.07 14.64 8.83
C MET A 165 2.50 14.24 8.42
N LEU A 166 2.66 12.96 8.15
CA LEU A 166 3.89 12.41 7.57
C LEU A 166 3.66 11.90 6.16
N GLU A 167 4.66 12.07 5.32
CA GLU A 167 4.85 11.21 4.16
C GLU A 167 5.65 9.97 4.58
N LEU A 168 5.17 8.81 4.16
CA LEU A 168 5.86 7.54 4.25
C LEU A 168 6.21 7.10 2.83
N PRO A 169 7.33 7.59 2.26
CA PRO A 169 7.62 7.37 0.86
C PRO A 169 7.83 5.87 0.60
N TRP A 170 7.48 5.43 -0.60
CA TRP A 170 7.74 4.08 -1.06
C TRP A 170 8.82 4.08 -2.14
N SER A 171 9.51 2.95 -2.31
CA SER A 171 10.56 2.84 -3.32
C SER A 171 10.07 2.01 -4.50
N GLU A 172 10.23 2.50 -5.72
CA GLU A 172 9.98 1.74 -6.95
C GLU A 172 10.78 0.44 -6.98
N GLY A 173 12.01 0.50 -6.46
CA GLY A 173 12.90 -0.63 -6.32
C GLY A 173 12.30 -1.76 -5.49
N LEU A 174 11.50 -1.41 -4.47
CA LEU A 174 10.78 -2.30 -3.55
C LEU A 174 9.29 -2.47 -3.90
N CYS A 175 8.90 -2.23 -5.15
CA CYS A 175 7.53 -2.45 -5.60
C CYS A 175 7.46 -3.63 -6.57
N ASP A 176 6.56 -4.58 -6.32
CA ASP A 176 6.43 -5.76 -7.16
C ASP A 176 5.92 -5.47 -8.58
N ALA A 177 4.99 -4.54 -8.71
CA ALA A 177 4.44 -4.09 -9.98
C ALA A 177 5.52 -3.51 -10.90
N THR A 178 6.52 -2.79 -10.36
CA THR A 178 7.67 -2.26 -11.12
C THR A 178 8.43 -3.36 -11.84
N HIS A 179 8.59 -4.53 -11.20
CA HIS A 179 9.34 -5.65 -11.76
C HIS A 179 8.48 -6.53 -12.66
N PHE A 180 7.35 -7.01 -12.15
CA PHE A 180 6.58 -8.03 -12.87
C PHE A 180 5.75 -7.48 -14.03
N SER A 181 5.47 -6.18 -14.09
CA SER A 181 4.95 -5.53 -15.30
C SER A 181 5.91 -5.68 -16.49
N ARG A 182 7.22 -5.68 -16.22
CA ARG A 182 8.31 -5.90 -17.20
C ARG A 182 8.59 -7.38 -17.45
N ARG A 183 7.82 -8.29 -16.82
CA ARG A 183 7.91 -9.76 -16.97
C ARG A 183 9.29 -10.34 -16.66
N VAL A 184 10.02 -9.73 -15.72
CA VAL A 184 11.29 -10.29 -15.25
C VAL A 184 11.06 -11.59 -14.46
N THR A 185 12.10 -12.40 -14.33
CA THR A 185 12.05 -13.61 -13.49
C THR A 185 11.99 -13.25 -12.01
N GLN A 186 11.51 -14.18 -11.19
CA GLN A 186 11.43 -14.04 -9.73
C GLN A 186 12.80 -13.76 -9.12
N ASP A 187 13.87 -14.40 -9.62
CA ASP A 187 15.23 -14.15 -9.14
C ASP A 187 15.73 -12.75 -9.45
N ARG A 188 15.39 -12.19 -10.63
CA ARG A 188 15.77 -10.82 -10.97
C ARG A 188 15.03 -9.79 -10.12
N ALA A 189 13.72 -9.97 -9.92
CA ALA A 189 12.94 -9.13 -9.02
C ALA A 189 13.52 -9.18 -7.60
N TYR A 190 13.82 -10.39 -7.10
CA TYR A 190 14.42 -10.60 -5.79
C TYR A 190 15.78 -9.91 -5.64
N ALA A 191 16.66 -10.03 -6.65
CA ALA A 191 17.96 -9.37 -6.61
C ALA A 191 17.83 -7.84 -6.49
N HIS A 192 16.92 -7.23 -7.25
CA HIS A 192 16.63 -5.80 -7.13
C HIS A 192 16.08 -5.42 -5.75
N TRP A 193 15.15 -6.21 -5.21
CA TRP A 193 14.60 -5.96 -3.87
C TRP A 193 15.66 -6.03 -2.77
N VAL A 194 16.59 -7.00 -2.87
CA VAL A 194 17.70 -7.15 -1.93
C VAL A 194 18.63 -5.94 -2.00
N GLU A 195 19.07 -5.57 -3.20
CA GLU A 195 19.99 -4.44 -3.40
C GLU A 195 19.40 -3.14 -2.85
N GLN A 196 18.15 -2.86 -3.19
CA GLN A 196 17.47 -1.64 -2.78
C GLN A 196 17.15 -1.62 -1.28
N GLY A 197 16.59 -2.71 -0.75
CA GLY A 197 16.22 -2.79 0.65
C GLY A 197 17.42 -2.74 1.59
N ASP A 198 18.51 -3.43 1.26
CA ASP A 198 19.74 -3.38 2.07
C ASP A 198 20.35 -1.97 2.08
N ALA A 199 20.34 -1.27 0.94
CA ALA A 199 20.86 0.09 0.82
C ALA A 199 20.03 1.08 1.65
N LEU A 200 18.71 1.08 1.50
CA LEU A 200 17.79 1.97 2.23
C LEU A 200 17.87 1.75 3.74
N LEU A 201 17.87 0.48 4.18
CA LEU A 201 17.99 0.15 5.60
C LEU A 201 19.36 0.50 6.19
N ALA A 202 20.41 0.58 5.38
CA ALA A 202 21.74 0.99 5.82
C ALA A 202 21.90 2.51 5.87
N ALA A 203 21.32 3.23 4.91
CA ALA A 203 21.41 4.68 4.79
C ALA A 203 20.48 5.39 5.79
N ASP A 204 19.18 5.04 5.77
CA ASP A 204 18.13 5.80 6.46
C ASP A 204 17.40 4.98 7.54
N GLY A 205 17.68 3.67 7.61
CA GLY A 205 17.02 2.79 8.56
C GLY A 205 15.53 2.59 8.29
N TYR A 206 15.08 2.91 7.07
CA TYR A 206 13.69 2.78 6.63
C TYR A 206 13.62 2.05 5.29
N ALA A 207 12.62 1.20 5.10
CA ALA A 207 12.27 0.67 3.79
C ALA A 207 10.77 0.37 3.72
N CYS A 208 10.14 0.70 2.60
CA CYS A 208 8.73 0.39 2.35
C CYS A 208 8.58 -0.56 1.16
N LEU A 209 8.21 -1.80 1.47
CA LEU A 209 7.89 -2.84 0.50
C LEU A 209 6.43 -2.68 0.05
N THR A 210 6.18 -2.54 -1.25
CA THR A 210 4.85 -2.37 -1.83
C THR A 210 4.47 -3.58 -2.68
N LEU A 211 3.40 -4.25 -2.30
CA LEU A 211 2.94 -5.51 -2.89
C LEU A 211 1.53 -5.38 -3.48
N HIS A 212 1.23 -6.17 -4.51
CA HIS A 212 -0.08 -6.29 -5.09
C HIS A 212 -0.52 -7.76 -5.08
N PRO A 213 -1.73 -8.11 -4.59
CA PRO A 213 -2.22 -9.49 -4.57
C PRO A 213 -2.63 -10.04 -5.95
N ARG A 214 -2.30 -9.32 -7.02
CA ARG A 214 -2.68 -9.63 -8.40
C ARG A 214 -1.82 -10.71 -9.05
N ALA A 215 -2.34 -11.31 -10.13
CA ALA A 215 -1.67 -12.38 -10.87
C ALA A 215 -0.74 -11.93 -12.00
N ASP A 216 -0.98 -10.76 -12.57
CA ASP A 216 -0.31 -10.21 -13.73
C ASP A 216 1.00 -9.52 -13.32
N ASN A 217 0.88 -8.45 -12.53
CA ASN A 217 1.98 -7.58 -12.10
C ASN A 217 2.29 -7.72 -10.59
N GLY A 218 1.47 -8.44 -9.82
CA GLY A 218 1.64 -8.57 -8.37
C GLY A 218 2.28 -9.87 -7.89
N VAL A 219 2.49 -9.99 -6.58
CA VAL A 219 3.03 -11.19 -5.91
C VAL A 219 2.02 -12.31 -5.66
N GLY A 220 0.75 -12.16 -6.04
CA GLY A 220 -0.30 -13.15 -5.74
C GLY A 220 0.02 -14.59 -6.19
N ARG A 221 0.87 -14.76 -7.21
CA ARG A 221 1.33 -16.08 -7.68
C ARG A 221 2.29 -16.74 -6.68
N ALA A 222 2.09 -18.03 -6.42
CA ALA A 222 2.87 -18.83 -5.47
C ALA A 222 4.40 -18.67 -5.63
N ALA A 223 4.91 -18.72 -6.86
CA ALA A 223 6.35 -18.61 -7.14
C ALA A 223 6.92 -17.23 -6.78
N ARG A 224 6.13 -16.16 -6.88
CA ARG A 224 6.56 -14.79 -6.54
C ARG A 224 6.60 -14.61 -5.02
N LEU A 225 5.62 -15.19 -4.31
CA LEU A 225 5.51 -15.05 -2.86
C LEU A 225 6.68 -15.70 -2.10
N GLN A 226 7.26 -16.79 -2.60
CA GLN A 226 8.47 -17.39 -2.02
C GLN A 226 9.64 -16.41 -1.94
N LYS A 227 9.77 -15.50 -2.93
CA LYS A 227 10.81 -14.47 -2.91
C LYS A 227 10.54 -13.35 -1.91
N VAL A 228 9.27 -13.04 -1.68
CA VAL A 228 8.87 -12.12 -0.62
C VAL A 228 9.24 -12.69 0.74
N GLU A 229 8.93 -13.97 1.01
CA GLU A 229 9.29 -14.63 2.27
C GLU A 229 10.82 -14.61 2.50
N GLN A 230 11.62 -14.89 1.47
CA GLN A 230 13.09 -14.80 1.54
C GLN A 230 13.57 -13.38 1.87
N LEU A 231 12.94 -12.36 1.26
CA LEU A 231 13.29 -10.95 1.50
C LEU A 231 12.96 -10.51 2.93
N LEU A 232 11.77 -10.89 3.42
CA LEU A 232 11.34 -10.56 4.77
C LEU A 232 12.25 -11.19 5.82
N GLU A 233 12.66 -12.46 5.63
CA GLU A 233 13.62 -13.11 6.51
C GLU A 233 14.99 -12.41 6.47
N ARG A 234 15.45 -11.98 5.28
CA ARG A 234 16.68 -11.20 5.15
C ARG A 234 16.63 -9.90 5.96
N PHE A 235 15.55 -9.12 5.82
CA PHE A 235 15.41 -7.87 6.57
C PHE A 235 15.36 -8.11 8.07
N ARG A 236 14.68 -9.18 8.51
CA ARG A 236 14.67 -9.60 9.92
C ARG A 236 16.08 -9.93 10.42
N ALA A 237 16.83 -10.74 9.67
CA ALA A 237 18.21 -11.08 9.97
C ALA A 237 19.16 -9.85 10.00
N ALA A 238 18.84 -8.81 9.22
CA ALA A 238 19.53 -7.53 9.22
C ALA A 238 19.15 -6.60 10.39
N GLY A 239 18.28 -7.07 11.30
CA GLY A 239 17.84 -6.36 12.51
C GLY A 239 16.65 -5.42 12.31
N ALA A 240 15.93 -5.52 11.20
CA ALA A 240 14.76 -4.69 10.95
C ALA A 240 13.54 -5.14 11.75
N ALA A 241 12.83 -4.17 12.32
CA ALA A 241 11.51 -4.36 12.91
C ALA A 241 10.42 -4.08 11.88
N PHE A 242 9.34 -4.86 11.91
CA PHE A 242 8.17 -4.66 11.05
C PHE A 242 7.07 -3.92 11.80
N THR A 243 6.44 -2.95 11.15
CA THR A 243 5.39 -2.11 11.74
C THR A 243 4.37 -1.70 10.67
N THR A 244 3.19 -1.27 11.09
CA THR A 244 2.21 -0.66 10.18
C THR A 244 2.54 0.81 9.97
N CYS A 245 1.95 1.40 8.94
CA CYS A 245 2.16 2.80 8.60
C CYS A 245 1.59 3.70 9.71
N ALA A 246 0.40 3.40 10.24
CA ALA A 246 -0.19 4.13 11.37
C ALA A 246 0.67 4.04 12.63
N ASP A 247 1.25 2.88 12.95
CA ASP A 247 2.11 2.72 14.14
C ASP A 247 3.41 3.53 13.99
N LEU A 248 3.97 3.63 12.78
CA LEU A 248 5.13 4.49 12.50
C LEU A 248 4.76 5.97 12.60
N ALA A 249 3.66 6.38 11.97
CA ALA A 249 3.19 7.77 11.99
C ALA A 249 2.84 8.23 13.41
N GLY A 250 2.20 7.38 14.20
CA GLY A 250 1.85 7.66 15.60
C GLY A 250 3.07 7.84 16.51
N ARG A 251 4.14 7.06 16.30
CA ARG A 251 5.40 7.22 17.05
C ARG A 251 6.09 8.55 16.76
N HIS A 252 6.07 9.01 15.52
CA HIS A 252 6.64 10.30 15.16
C HIS A 252 5.84 11.46 15.78
N ALA A 253 4.51 11.39 15.75
CA ALA A 253 3.65 12.40 16.36
C ALA A 253 3.88 12.52 17.88
N ALA A 254 4.16 11.41 18.57
CA ALA A 254 4.46 11.42 20.01
C ALA A 254 5.88 11.90 20.37
N ALA A 255 6.78 12.00 19.38
CA ALA A 255 8.16 12.44 19.58
C ALA A 255 8.38 13.94 19.31
N ARG A 256 7.35 14.65 18.83
CA ARG A 256 7.32 16.12 18.66
C ARG A 256 6.71 16.78 19.89
#